data_AF-A0A6L9GC74-F1
#
_entry.id   AF-A0A6L9GC74-F1
#
_cell.length_a   1.000
_cell.length_b   1.000
_cell.length_c   1.000
_cell.angle_alpha   90.00
_cell.angle_beta   90.00
_cell.angle_gamma   90.00
#
_symmetry.space_group_name_H-M   'P 1'
#
loop_
_entity.id
_entity.type
_entity.pdbx_description
1 polymer ?
#
loop_
_entity_poly.entity_id
_entity_poly.type
_entity_poly.pdbx_seq_one_letter_code
_entity_poly.pdbx_strand_id
1 'polypeptide(L)'
;STIVEAYDRLAAEGIIHARPGSGFYASGVAPSMQMREPGPSPAREVDPFWVSRQALDAPEGTDRPGCGWLPPDWMPHQAISRALREIARGEPSVLTDYGNSRGTLSLRRQLARLFAEDELSVSPDAILLTGST
;
A
#
# COMPACT_ATOMS: atom_id res chain seq x y z
N SER A 1 44.32 -18.42 22.63
CA SER A 1 44.64 -19.41 21.58
C SER A 1 43.33 -19.94 21.02
N THR A 2 42.65 -19.13 20.20
CA THR A 2 41.20 -19.32 19.91
C THR A 2 40.91 -19.28 18.40
N ILE A 3 41.81 -18.66 17.64
CA ILE A 3 41.69 -18.51 16.19
C ILE A 3 42.13 -19.79 15.48
N VAL A 4 43.19 -20.46 15.93
CA VAL A 4 43.69 -21.71 15.34
C VAL A 4 42.66 -22.83 15.45
N GLU A 5 42.04 -22.98 16.63
CA GLU A 5 40.98 -23.97 16.85
C GLU A 5 39.73 -23.69 15.99
N ALA A 6 39.40 -22.42 15.77
CA ALA A 6 38.32 -22.04 14.87
C ALA A 6 38.63 -22.39 13.41
N TYR A 7 39.86 -22.15 12.94
CA TYR A 7 40.28 -22.51 11.58
C TYR A 7 40.34 -24.03 11.38
N ASP A 8 40.86 -24.79 12.35
CA ASP A 8 40.91 -26.25 12.27
C ASP A 8 39.50 -26.86 12.23
N ARG A 9 38.56 -26.32 13.00
CA ARG A 9 37.16 -26.77 12.96
C ARG A 9 36.50 -26.47 11.62
N LEU A 10 36.68 -25.26 11.10
CA LEU A 10 36.14 -24.87 9.78
C LEU A 10 36.76 -25.69 8.64
N ALA A 11 38.03 -26.07 8.75
CA ALA A 11 38.70 -26.93 7.79
C ALA A 11 38.20 -28.38 7.89
N ALA A 12 37.97 -28.89 9.11
CA ALA A 12 37.40 -30.22 9.34
C ALA A 12 35.93 -30.33 8.85
N GLU A 13 35.16 -29.25 8.95
CA GLU A 13 33.80 -29.15 8.40
C GLU A 13 33.77 -28.97 6.86
N GLY A 14 34.94 -28.87 6.22
CA GLY A 14 35.08 -28.70 4.78
C GLY A 14 34.62 -27.34 4.25
N ILE A 15 34.37 -26.38 5.14
CA ILE A 15 33.91 -25.01 4.83
C ILE A 15 35.06 -24.18 4.26
N ILE A 16 36.31 -24.50 4.63
CA ILE A 16 37.52 -23.87 4.09
C ILE A 16 38.55 -24.94 3.72
N HIS A 17 39.47 -24.60 2.82
CA HIS A 17 40.65 -25.42 2.51
C HIS A 17 41.92 -24.58 2.57
N ALA A 18 43.00 -25.18 3.07
CA ALA A 18 44.31 -24.54 3.12
C ALA A 18 45.04 -24.68 1.78
N ARG A 19 45.65 -23.60 1.31
CA ARG A 19 46.54 -23.61 0.15
C ARG A 19 47.96 -23.26 0.60
N PRO A 20 48.95 -24.16 0.43
CA PRO A 20 50.33 -23.92 0.87
C PRO A 20 50.87 -22.60 0.32
N GLY A 21 51.37 -21.74 1.20
CA GLY A 21 51.92 -20.42 0.84
C GLY A 21 50.88 -19.33 0.55
N SER A 22 49.58 -19.57 0.72
CA SER A 22 48.53 -18.60 0.36
C SER A 22 47.37 -18.48 1.35
N GLY A 23 47.36 -19.23 2.45
CA GLY A 23 46.34 -19.14 3.51
C GLY A 23 45.15 -20.08 3.31
N PHE A 24 44.00 -19.73 3.88
CA PHE A 24 42.77 -20.53 3.84
C PHE A 24 41.71 -19.87 2.92
N TYR A 25 41.01 -20.68 2.13
CA TYR A 25 39.99 -20.24 1.17
C TYR A 25 38.65 -20.93 1.46
N ALA A 26 37.53 -20.24 1.28
CA ALA A 26 36.20 -20.83 1.44
C ALA A 26 35.93 -21.87 0.34
N SER A 27 35.47 -23.05 0.77
CA SER A 27 35.10 -24.17 -0.07
C SER A 27 33.60 -24.08 -0.38
N GLY A 28 33.25 -23.56 -1.55
CA GLY A 28 31.87 -23.56 -2.01
C GLY A 28 31.68 -22.84 -3.34
N VAL A 29 31.10 -23.53 -4.31
CA VAL A 29 30.34 -22.87 -5.37
C VAL A 29 29.09 -22.30 -4.68
N ALA A 30 28.83 -21.00 -4.85
CA ALA A 30 27.59 -20.41 -4.34
C ALA A 30 26.41 -21.30 -4.78
N PRO A 31 25.50 -21.70 -3.87
CA PRO A 31 24.36 -22.50 -4.27
C PRO A 31 23.66 -21.72 -5.38
N SER A 32 23.58 -22.31 -6.57
CA SER A 32 22.74 -21.78 -7.63
C SER A 32 21.37 -21.65 -7.00
N MET A 33 20.85 -20.42 -6.89
CA MET A 33 19.51 -20.17 -6.38
C MET A 33 18.55 -20.76 -7.40
N GLN A 34 18.31 -22.07 -7.30
CA GLN A 34 17.33 -22.75 -8.12
C GLN A 34 15.98 -22.27 -7.60
N MET A 35 15.41 -21.28 -8.28
CA MET A 35 13.99 -20.98 -8.16
C MET A 35 13.25 -22.28 -8.47
N ARG A 36 12.77 -22.93 -7.41
CA ARG A 36 11.85 -24.03 -7.55
C ARG A 36 10.61 -23.45 -8.22
N GLU A 37 10.27 -23.93 -9.42
CA GLU A 37 9.00 -23.55 -10.02
C GLU A 37 7.90 -23.83 -8.99
N PRO A 38 7.08 -22.83 -8.65
CA PRO A 38 5.98 -23.06 -7.73
C PRO A 38 5.10 -24.14 -8.38
N GLY A 39 5.07 -25.32 -7.77
CA GLY A 39 4.14 -26.37 -8.17
C GLY A 39 2.71 -25.84 -8.13
N PRO A 40 1.76 -26.48 -8.82
CA PRO A 40 0.38 -26.02 -8.89
C PRO A 40 -0.15 -25.83 -7.46
N SER A 41 -0.24 -24.58 -7.03
CA SER A 41 -0.85 -24.24 -5.76
C SER A 41 -2.34 -24.48 -5.95
N PRO A 42 -3.00 -25.29 -5.11
CA PRO A 42 -4.45 -25.41 -5.19
C PRO A 42 -5.01 -23.99 -5.09
N ALA A 43 -5.83 -23.60 -6.07
CA ALA A 43 -6.57 -22.36 -5.97
C ALA A 43 -7.33 -22.44 -4.65
N ARG A 44 -6.92 -21.61 -3.67
CA ARG A 44 -7.74 -21.45 -2.48
C ARG A 44 -9.05 -20.89 -3.01
N GLU A 45 -10.12 -21.66 -2.89
CA GLU A 45 -11.47 -21.09 -2.99
C GLU A 45 -11.59 -20.10 -1.84
N VAL A 46 -11.23 -18.87 -2.15
CA VAL A 46 -11.36 -17.75 -1.25
C VAL A 46 -12.83 -17.38 -1.29
N ASP A 47 -13.55 -17.76 -0.25
CA ASP A 47 -14.95 -17.36 -0.08
C ASP A 47 -15.04 -15.82 -0.07
N PRO A 48 -15.71 -15.20 -1.07
CA PRO A 48 -15.83 -13.75 -1.14
C PRO A 48 -16.52 -13.15 0.08
N PHE A 49 -17.43 -13.90 0.72
CA PHE A 49 -18.09 -13.46 1.95
C PHE A 49 -17.13 -13.48 3.14
N TRP A 50 -16.27 -14.49 3.22
CA TRP A 50 -15.22 -14.56 4.24
C TRP A 50 -14.22 -13.40 4.10
N VAL A 51 -13.81 -13.05 2.87
CA VAL A 51 -12.92 -11.90 2.62
C VAL A 51 -13.58 -10.58 2.98
N SER A 52 -14.84 -10.39 2.56
CA SER A 52 -15.61 -9.18 2.90
C SER A 52 -15.73 -9.03 4.41
N ARG A 53 -16.04 -10.12 5.11
CA ARG A 53 -16.12 -10.15 6.57
C ARG A 53 -14.77 -9.87 7.22
N GLN A 54 -13.68 -10.44 6.73
CA GLN A 54 -12.33 -10.16 7.24
C GLN A 54 -11.94 -8.69 7.07
N ALA A 55 -12.32 -8.06 5.95
CA ALA A 55 -12.04 -6.65 5.70
C ALA A 55 -12.89 -5.71 6.59
N LEU A 56 -14.14 -6.09 6.88
CA LEU A 56 -15.07 -5.29 7.68
C LEU A 56 -14.86 -5.47 9.19
N ASP A 57 -14.73 -6.73 9.63
CA ASP A 57 -14.61 -7.13 11.04
C ASP A 57 -13.15 -7.25 11.51
N ALA A 58 -12.20 -6.70 10.75
CA ALA A 58 -10.79 -6.70 11.15
C ALA A 58 -10.60 -5.97 12.50
N PRO A 59 -9.81 -6.51 13.44
CA PRO A 59 -9.51 -5.85 14.71
C PRO A 59 -8.95 -4.44 14.54
N GLU A 60 -9.12 -3.59 15.54
CA GLU A 60 -8.47 -2.28 15.60
C GLU A 60 -6.94 -2.43 15.45
N GLY A 61 -6.33 -1.53 14.68
CA GLY A 61 -4.89 -1.58 14.37
C GLY A 61 -4.49 -2.60 13.29
N THR A 62 -5.45 -3.31 12.68
CA THR A 62 -5.15 -4.12 11.49
C THR A 62 -5.04 -3.22 10.26
N ASP A 63 -3.90 -3.27 9.56
CA ASP A 63 -3.75 -2.61 8.26
C ASP A 63 -4.72 -3.23 7.26
N ARG A 64 -5.50 -2.39 6.57
CA ARG A 64 -6.52 -2.83 5.62
C ARG A 64 -6.22 -2.32 4.20
N PRO A 65 -5.09 -2.77 3.59
CA PRO A 65 -4.72 -2.32 2.24
C PRO A 65 -5.81 -2.76 1.25
N GLY A 66 -6.36 -1.82 0.48
CA GLY A 66 -7.38 -2.07 -0.53
C GLY A 66 -8.82 -1.92 -0.06
N CYS A 67 -9.09 -1.63 1.22
CA CYS A 67 -10.46 -1.50 1.73
C CYS A 67 -11.12 -0.16 1.40
N GLY A 68 -10.48 0.69 0.59
CA GLY A 68 -10.96 2.01 0.16
C GLY A 68 -10.98 3.08 1.25
N TRP A 69 -10.63 2.72 2.49
CA TRP A 69 -10.71 3.60 3.67
C TRP A 69 -9.30 3.91 4.15
N LEU A 70 -9.03 5.16 4.52
CA LEU A 70 -7.79 5.57 5.16
C LEU A 70 -7.85 5.28 6.66
N PRO A 71 -6.70 5.06 7.34
CA PRO A 71 -6.65 4.97 8.79
C PRO A 71 -7.33 6.16 9.46
N PRO A 72 -8.03 5.99 10.60
CA PRO A 72 -8.72 7.07 11.28
C PRO A 72 -7.82 8.28 11.56
N ASP A 73 -6.57 8.07 11.96
CA ASP A 73 -5.65 9.18 12.28
C ASP A 73 -5.20 9.98 11.05
N TRP A 74 -5.40 9.44 9.83
CA TRP A 74 -5.12 10.14 8.58
C TRP A 74 -6.35 10.93 8.08
N MET A 75 -7.53 10.64 8.60
CA MET A 75 -8.76 11.30 8.18
C MET A 75 -8.88 12.70 8.80
N PRO A 76 -9.23 13.74 8.01
CA PRO A 76 -9.29 15.12 8.49
C PRO A 76 -10.58 15.41 9.27
N HIS A 77 -10.82 14.70 10.38
CA HIS A 77 -12.07 14.72 11.16
C HIS A 77 -12.57 16.12 11.54
N GLN A 78 -11.66 17.00 11.95
CA GLN A 78 -12.00 18.36 12.35
C GLN A 78 -12.49 19.20 11.16
N ALA A 79 -11.84 19.06 10.00
CA ALA A 79 -12.22 19.76 8.78
C ALA A 79 -13.57 19.27 8.27
N ILE A 80 -13.80 17.96 8.25
CA ILE A 80 -15.08 17.34 7.88
C ILE A 80 -16.20 17.84 8.80
N SER A 81 -15.99 17.76 10.12
CA SER A 81 -16.96 18.21 11.11
C SER A 81 -17.29 19.71 10.98
N ARG A 82 -16.29 20.55 10.66
CA ARG A 82 -16.50 21.98 10.40
C ARG A 82 -17.32 22.20 9.13
N ALA A 83 -16.97 21.52 8.04
CA ALA A 83 -17.68 21.64 6.76
C ALA A 83 -19.15 21.21 6.89
N LEU A 84 -19.43 20.10 7.58
CA LEU A 84 -20.81 19.66 7.84
C LEU A 84 -21.62 20.71 8.62
N ARG A 85 -21.01 21.31 9.65
CA ARG A 85 -21.66 22.39 10.42
C ARG A 85 -21.91 23.64 9.59
N GLU A 86 -21.03 23.97 8.64
CA GLU A 86 -21.20 25.11 7.74
C GLU A 86 -22.33 24.86 6.75
N ILE A 87 -22.38 23.68 6.14
CA ILE A 87 -23.46 23.29 5.22
C ILE A 87 -24.81 23.28 5.95
N ALA A 88 -24.87 22.71 7.16
CA ALA A 88 -26.09 22.64 7.95
C ALA A 88 -26.65 24.02 8.36
N ARG A 89 -25.79 25.04 8.46
CA ARG A 89 -26.19 26.44 8.74
C ARG A 89 -26.48 27.24 7.47
N GLY A 90 -26.18 26.68 6.30
CA GLY A 90 -26.34 27.32 5.01
C GLY A 90 -27.79 27.35 4.54
N GLU A 91 -27.94 27.55 3.24
CA GLU A 91 -29.24 27.59 2.59
C GLU A 91 -29.80 26.15 2.48
N PRO A 92 -31.07 25.89 2.87
CA PRO A 92 -31.63 24.53 2.92
C PRO A 92 -31.63 23.77 1.60
N SER A 93 -31.81 24.45 0.45
CA SER A 93 -31.79 23.80 -0.86
C SER A 93 -30.43 23.15 -1.16
N VAL A 94 -29.33 23.64 -0.59
CA VAL A 94 -28.01 22.97 -0.72
C VAL A 94 -28.02 21.54 -0.16
N LEU A 95 -28.85 21.25 0.85
CA LEU A 95 -28.98 19.92 1.44
C LEU A 95 -29.98 19.03 0.72
N THR A 96 -31.03 19.62 0.13
CA THR A 96 -32.19 18.88 -0.37
C THR A 96 -32.26 18.80 -1.89
N ASP A 97 -31.64 19.73 -2.60
CA ASP A 97 -31.71 19.78 -4.05
C ASP A 97 -30.60 18.93 -4.68
N TYR A 98 -30.92 18.38 -5.86
CA TYR A 98 -29.99 17.57 -6.63
C TYR A 98 -28.77 18.36 -7.14
N GLY A 99 -28.86 19.69 -7.13
CA GLY A 99 -27.80 20.59 -7.61
C GLY A 99 -27.58 20.51 -9.12
N ASN A 100 -26.40 20.96 -9.56
CA ASN A 100 -26.00 20.93 -10.97
C ASN A 100 -25.65 19.50 -11.40
N SER A 101 -26.08 19.08 -12.61
CA SER A 101 -25.78 17.75 -13.16
C SER A 101 -24.29 17.43 -13.29
N ARG A 102 -23.42 18.46 -13.34
CA ARG A 102 -21.96 18.32 -13.36
C ARG A 102 -21.31 18.41 -11.98
N GLY A 103 -22.11 18.65 -10.94
CA GLY A 103 -21.67 19.02 -9.61
C GLY A 103 -21.12 20.45 -9.51
N THR A 104 -20.64 20.80 -8.31
CA THR A 104 -20.31 22.16 -7.92
C THR A 104 -19.11 22.73 -8.69
N LEU A 105 -19.28 23.92 -9.28
CA LEU A 105 -18.22 24.61 -10.05
C LEU A 105 -16.99 24.96 -9.19
N SER A 106 -17.18 25.32 -7.92
CA SER A 106 -16.07 25.64 -7.00
C SER A 106 -15.13 24.45 -6.82
N LEU A 107 -15.68 23.25 -6.63
CA LEU A 107 -14.91 22.02 -6.51
C LEU A 107 -14.23 21.66 -7.83
N ARG A 108 -14.94 21.75 -8.97
CA ARG A 108 -14.33 21.52 -10.30
C ARG A 108 -13.15 22.44 -10.57
N ARG A 109 -13.22 23.73 -10.16
CA ARG A 109 -12.09 24.67 -10.26
C ARG A 109 -10.92 24.31 -9.35
N GLN A 110 -11.18 23.76 -8.16
CA GLN A 110 -10.12 23.27 -7.28
C GLN A 110 -9.43 22.03 -7.87
N LEU A 111 -10.20 21.07 -8.38
CA LEU A 111 -9.66 19.88 -9.04
C LEU A 111 -8.85 20.24 -10.28
N ALA A 112 -9.32 21.16 -11.12
CA ALA A 112 -8.56 21.64 -12.28
C ALA A 112 -7.20 22.24 -11.90
N ARG A 113 -7.11 22.93 -10.74
CA ARG A 113 -5.83 23.43 -10.23
C ARG A 113 -4.93 22.31 -9.73
N LEU A 114 -5.47 21.34 -9.01
CA LEU A 114 -4.72 20.15 -8.57
C LEU A 114 -4.15 19.37 -9.77
N PHE A 115 -4.95 19.16 -10.81
CA PHE A 115 -4.46 18.52 -12.03
C PHE A 115 -3.37 19.33 -12.73
N ALA A 116 -3.44 20.66 -12.69
CA ALA A 116 -2.37 21.49 -13.25
C ALA A 116 -1.04 21.36 -12.49
N GLU A 117 -1.06 21.03 -11.20
CA GLU A 117 0.15 20.70 -10.42
C GLU A 117 0.82 19.42 -10.92
N ASP A 118 0.03 18.48 -11.48
CA ASP A 118 0.49 17.25 -12.13
C ASP A 118 0.70 17.41 -13.65
N GLU A 119 0.84 18.66 -14.14
CA GLU A 119 1.00 18.99 -15.57
C GLU A 119 -0.19 18.59 -16.47
N LEU A 120 -1.35 18.29 -15.87
CA LEU A 120 -2.59 17.95 -16.57
C LEU A 120 -3.49 19.18 -16.71
N SER A 121 -3.40 19.85 -17.86
CA SER A 121 -4.24 21.00 -18.18
C SER A 121 -5.67 20.59 -18.52
N VAL A 122 -6.56 20.59 -17.52
CA VAL A 122 -7.98 20.23 -17.67
C VAL A 122 -8.88 21.44 -17.36
N SER A 123 -9.78 21.80 -18.28
CA SER A 123 -10.80 22.82 -18.01
C SER A 123 -11.81 22.33 -16.96
N PRO A 124 -12.28 23.18 -16.02
CA PRO A 124 -13.36 22.80 -15.11
C PRO A 124 -14.60 22.24 -15.81
N ASP A 125 -14.88 22.67 -17.05
CA ASP A 125 -16.02 22.19 -17.84
C ASP A 125 -15.80 20.82 -18.48
N ALA A 126 -14.58 20.29 -18.43
CA ALA A 126 -14.27 18.90 -18.77
C ALA A 126 -14.42 17.95 -17.56
N ILE A 127 -14.61 18.47 -16.34
CA ILE A 127 -14.72 17.67 -15.12
C ILE A 127 -16.20 17.38 -14.81
N LEU A 128 -16.53 16.12 -14.57
CA LEU A 128 -17.84 15.65 -14.11
C LEU A 128 -17.69 15.03 -12.72
N LEU A 129 -18.47 15.49 -11.75
CA LEU A 129 -18.46 14.95 -10.38
C LEU A 129 -19.52 13.85 -10.24
N THR A 130 -19.15 12.72 -9.64
CA THR A 130 -20.05 11.57 -9.40
C THR A 130 -19.90 11.06 -7.97
N GLY A 131 -20.92 10.39 -7.43
CA GLY A 131 -20.93 9.86 -6.06
C GLY A 131 -20.25 8.50 -5.87
N SER A 132 -19.78 7.87 -6.94
CA SER A 132 -19.00 6.63 -6.98
C SER A 132 -18.66 6.33 -8.44
N THR A 133 -17.55 5.63 -8.68
CA THR A 133 -17.35 4.85 -9.92
C THR A 133 -17.98 3.47 -9.79
#